data_AF-A0A511YRB2-F1
#
_entry.id   AF-A0A511YRB2-F1
#
_cell.length_a   1.000
_cell.length_b   1.000
_cell.length_c   1.000
_cell.angle_alpha   90.00
_cell.angle_beta   90.00
_cell.angle_gamma   90.00
#
_symmetry.space_group_name_H-M   'P 1'
#
loop_
_entity.id
_entity.type
_entity.pdbx_description
1 polymer ?
#
loop_
_entity_poly.entity_id
_entity_poly.type
_entity_poly.pdbx_seq_one_letter_code
_entity_poly.pdbx_strand_id
1 'polypeptide(L)'
;MTKQEFDKVFSLNISNKTESEDPELLEIYGYILEYENFDSDWWNEDHGTNDLMYIIKNCSANIFEKIKTDISNWTAHQIELFTQTLNSNDLKDFKVNERIELYLHLFEIQRTDVDLYGAFYYGRNINLSLGNNDLLIRLANRLHYESVECLLNSK
;
A
#
# COMPACT_ATOMS: atom_id res chain seq x y z
N MET A 1 12.67 13.93 -0.16
CA MET A 1 12.45 15.11 0.71
C MET A 1 13.20 14.93 2.03
N THR A 2 13.81 15.95 2.65
CA THR A 2 14.44 15.79 3.99
C THR A 2 13.38 15.84 5.10
N LYS A 3 13.68 15.27 6.29
CA LYS A 3 12.79 15.34 7.45
C LYS A 3 12.43 16.77 7.86
N GLN A 4 13.40 17.69 7.82
CA GLN A 4 13.14 19.10 8.13
C GLN A 4 12.19 19.78 7.13
N GLU A 5 12.33 19.49 5.84
CA GLU A 5 11.42 20.00 4.81
C GLU A 5 10.02 19.40 4.98
N PHE A 6 9.95 18.09 5.24
CA PHE A 6 8.71 17.37 5.49
C PHE A 6 7.96 17.96 6.69
N ASP A 7 8.63 18.09 7.83
CA ASP A 7 8.03 18.64 9.05
C ASP A 7 7.59 20.09 8.84
N LYS A 8 8.34 20.88 8.06
CA LYS A 8 7.92 22.25 7.72
C LYS A 8 6.61 22.27 6.94
N VAL A 9 6.45 21.38 5.96
CA VAL A 9 5.24 21.29 5.12
C VAL A 9 4.05 20.75 5.90
N PHE A 10 4.25 19.71 6.72
CA PHE A 10 3.17 18.98 7.38
C PHE A 10 3.05 19.22 8.90
N SER A 11 3.72 20.24 9.44
CA SER A 11 3.73 20.57 10.88
C SER A 11 2.35 20.80 11.49
N LEU A 12 1.39 21.27 10.69
CA LEU A 12 0.02 21.54 11.12
C LEU A 12 -0.95 20.40 10.81
N ASN A 13 -0.49 19.34 10.12
CA ASN A 13 -1.35 18.21 9.79
C ASN A 13 -1.43 17.25 10.99
N ILE A 14 -2.58 17.22 11.65
CA ILE A 14 -2.83 16.37 12.83
C ILE A 14 -2.84 14.87 12.51
N SER A 15 -3.04 14.51 11.24
CA SER A 15 -3.02 13.13 10.75
C SER A 15 -1.60 12.63 10.46
N ASN A 16 -0.58 13.51 10.51
CA ASN A 16 0.81 13.10 10.40
C ASN A 16 1.20 12.23 11.59
N LYS A 17 1.54 10.97 11.30
CA LYS A 17 1.95 9.96 12.28
C LYS A 17 3.25 9.23 11.90
N THR A 18 3.87 9.52 10.76
CA THR A 18 5.13 8.86 10.41
C THR A 18 6.22 9.20 11.41
N GLU A 19 6.99 8.19 11.81
CA GLU A 19 8.21 8.35 12.61
C GLU A 19 9.47 8.23 11.74
N SER A 20 9.29 8.02 10.43
CA SER A 20 10.40 7.85 9.50
C SER A 20 11.22 9.14 9.33
N GLU A 21 12.52 8.95 9.17
CA GLU A 21 13.47 9.97 8.68
C GLU A 21 13.93 9.68 7.25
N ASP A 22 13.51 8.54 6.67
CA ASP A 22 13.95 8.11 5.34
C ASP A 22 13.33 9.00 4.25
N PRO A 23 14.15 9.65 3.40
CA PRO A 23 13.66 10.61 2.41
C PRO A 23 12.67 10.07 1.38
N GLU A 24 12.75 8.78 1.04
CA GLU A 24 11.87 8.14 0.07
C GLU A 24 10.53 7.78 0.71
N LEU A 25 10.57 7.26 1.94
CA LEU A 25 9.35 6.97 2.70
C LEU A 25 8.60 8.25 3.05
N LEU A 26 9.31 9.34 3.39
CA LEU A 26 8.72 10.65 3.62
C LEU A 26 8.08 11.23 2.36
N GLU A 27 8.60 10.95 1.17
CA GLU A 27 8.00 11.36 -0.10
C GLU A 27 6.68 10.62 -0.35
N ILE A 28 6.67 9.30 -0.16
CA ILE A 28 5.44 8.46 -0.25
C ILE A 28 4.40 8.93 0.77
N TYR A 29 4.80 9.07 2.03
CA TYR A 29 3.87 9.45 3.09
C TYR A 29 3.39 10.90 2.93
N GLY A 30 4.26 11.81 2.48
CA GLY A 30 3.91 13.19 2.16
C GLY A 30 2.85 13.27 1.07
N TYR A 31 2.98 12.46 0.02
CA TYR A 31 1.95 12.36 -1.01
C TYR A 31 0.60 11.91 -0.42
N ILE A 32 0.58 10.88 0.42
CA ILE A 32 -0.66 10.46 1.10
C ILE A 32 -1.24 11.62 1.92
N LEU A 33 -0.44 12.31 2.75
CA LEU A 33 -0.91 13.42 3.57
C LEU A 33 -1.44 14.61 2.77
N GLU A 34 -0.87 14.89 1.61
CA GLU A 34 -1.30 15.98 0.72
C GLU A 34 -2.68 15.68 0.11
N TYR A 35 -2.93 14.42 -0.26
CA TYR A 35 -4.11 14.00 -1.01
C TYR A 35 -5.14 13.19 -0.21
N GLU A 36 -4.91 12.88 1.07
CA GLU A 36 -5.83 12.04 1.87
C GLU A 36 -7.22 12.64 2.06
N ASN A 37 -7.37 13.95 1.91
CA ASN A 37 -8.64 14.68 2.02
C ASN A 37 -9.17 15.19 0.67
N PHE A 38 -8.57 14.77 -0.44
CA PHE A 38 -9.11 15.05 -1.77
C PHE A 38 -10.40 14.25 -2.00
N ASP A 39 -11.16 14.62 -3.02
CA ASP A 39 -12.39 13.91 -3.38
C ASP A 39 -12.10 12.41 -3.57
N SER A 40 -13.05 11.58 -3.13
CA SER A 40 -13.00 10.13 -3.24
C SER A 40 -12.74 9.66 -4.68
N ASP A 41 -13.20 10.39 -5.69
CA ASP A 41 -12.93 10.10 -7.10
C ASP A 41 -11.43 10.14 -7.45
N TRP A 42 -10.62 10.97 -6.76
CA TRP A 42 -9.18 11.02 -6.96
C TRP A 42 -8.51 9.66 -6.71
N TRP A 43 -8.95 8.95 -5.67
CA TRP A 43 -8.42 7.65 -5.30
C TRP A 43 -9.16 6.50 -6.00
N ASN A 44 -10.48 6.61 -6.14
CA ASN A 44 -11.32 5.58 -6.76
C ASN A 44 -11.14 5.45 -8.27
N GLU A 45 -10.79 6.54 -8.97
CA GLU A 45 -10.49 6.52 -10.41
C GLU A 45 -8.99 6.27 -10.70
N ASP A 46 -8.25 5.77 -9.72
CA ASP A 46 -6.84 5.43 -9.79
C ASP A 46 -5.85 6.59 -10.04
N HIS A 47 -6.26 7.86 -10.00
CA HIS A 47 -5.30 8.98 -10.16
C HIS A 47 -4.28 8.98 -9.03
N GLY A 48 -4.76 8.99 -7.79
CA GLY A 48 -3.90 8.97 -6.59
C GLY A 48 -3.08 7.69 -6.47
N THR A 49 -3.69 6.53 -6.78
CA THR A 49 -3.04 5.22 -6.66
C THR A 49 -1.95 5.02 -7.71
N ASN A 50 -2.17 5.45 -8.95
CA ASN A 50 -1.17 5.33 -10.01
C ASN A 50 0.02 6.26 -9.76
N ASP A 51 -0.22 7.53 -9.43
CA ASP A 51 0.83 8.49 -9.14
C ASP A 51 1.72 8.01 -7.98
N LEU A 52 1.11 7.54 -6.88
CA LEU A 52 1.86 7.02 -5.74
C LEU A 52 2.65 5.75 -6.10
N MET A 53 2.11 4.87 -6.93
CA MET A 53 2.85 3.69 -7.40
C MET A 53 4.04 4.07 -8.31
N TYR A 54 3.93 5.14 -9.11
CA TYR A 54 5.07 5.67 -9.85
C TYR A 54 6.13 6.30 -8.95
N ILE A 55 5.74 6.96 -7.86
CA ILE A 55 6.68 7.42 -6.82
C ILE A 55 7.42 6.21 -6.24
N ILE A 56 6.70 5.18 -5.79
CA ILE A 56 7.28 3.94 -5.24
C ILE A 56 8.24 3.27 -6.24
N LYS A 57 7.87 3.24 -7.53
CA LYS A 57 8.68 2.65 -8.60
C LYS A 57 10.03 3.37 -8.79
N ASN A 58 10.10 4.66 -8.47
CA ASN A 58 11.32 5.46 -8.58
C ASN A 58 12.17 5.43 -7.29
N CYS A 59 11.68 4.84 -6.21
CA CYS A 59 12.44 4.64 -4.98
C CYS A 59 13.44 3.49 -5.09
N SER A 60 14.28 3.36 -4.06
CA SER A 60 15.20 2.25 -3.89
C SER A 60 14.53 0.88 -3.83
N ALA A 61 15.30 -0.16 -4.15
CA ALA A 61 14.79 -1.53 -4.27
C ALA A 61 14.21 -2.11 -2.96
N ASN A 62 14.55 -1.55 -1.80
CA ASN A 62 14.07 -1.99 -0.49
C ASN A 62 12.95 -1.09 0.08
N ILE A 63 12.31 -0.25 -0.74
CA ILE A 63 11.27 0.69 -0.28
C ILE A 63 10.11 -0.01 0.45
N PHE A 64 9.69 -1.20 0.00
CA PHE A 64 8.64 -1.96 0.68
C PHE A 64 9.03 -2.41 2.09
N GLU A 65 10.31 -2.74 2.33
CA GLU A 65 10.79 -3.04 3.69
C GLU A 65 10.76 -1.79 4.57
N LYS A 66 11.15 -0.64 4.02
CA LYS A 66 11.06 0.63 4.76
C LYS A 66 9.61 0.95 5.14
N ILE A 67 8.67 0.76 4.22
CA ILE A 67 7.24 0.96 4.48
C ILE A 67 6.74 0.04 5.61
N LYS A 68 7.10 -1.26 5.58
CA LYS A 68 6.73 -2.22 6.65
C LYS A 68 7.15 -1.72 8.04
N THR A 69 8.26 -0.99 8.16
CA THR A 69 8.75 -0.52 9.47
C THR A 69 7.98 0.66 10.06
N ASP A 70 7.25 1.44 9.25
CA ASP A 70 6.57 2.66 9.70
C ASP A 70 5.05 2.62 9.55
N ILE A 71 4.52 1.74 8.69
CA ILE A 71 3.09 1.70 8.36
C ILE A 71 2.18 1.43 9.56
N SER A 72 2.68 0.80 10.63
CA SER A 72 1.92 0.63 11.89
C SER A 72 1.58 1.96 12.56
N ASN A 73 2.35 3.02 12.30
CA ASN A 73 2.13 4.33 12.88
C ASN A 73 1.02 5.10 12.16
N TRP A 74 0.74 4.77 10.89
CA TRP A 74 -0.18 5.52 10.03
C TRP A 74 -1.62 5.47 10.55
N THR A 75 -2.48 6.37 10.09
CA THR A 75 -3.92 6.27 10.41
C THR A 75 -4.57 5.15 9.59
N ALA A 76 -5.74 4.67 10.02
CA ALA A 76 -6.49 3.66 9.27
C ALA A 76 -6.80 4.10 7.84
N HIS A 77 -7.22 5.37 7.68
CA HIS A 77 -7.46 5.99 6.37
C HIS A 77 -6.21 6.00 5.50
N GLN A 78 -5.05 6.40 6.03
CA GLN A 78 -3.79 6.40 5.29
C GLN A 78 -3.37 5.00 4.84
N ILE A 79 -3.56 3.99 5.71
CA ILE A 79 -3.32 2.60 5.36
C ILE A 79 -4.27 2.17 4.26
N GLU A 80 -5.55 2.54 4.33
CA GLU A 80 -6.54 2.20 3.30
C GLU A 80 -6.12 2.75 1.93
N LEU A 81 -5.82 4.05 1.84
CA LEU A 81 -5.35 4.69 0.60
C LEU A 81 -4.09 4.03 0.03
N PHE A 82 -3.13 3.72 0.91
CA PHE A 82 -1.92 3.02 0.51
C PHE A 82 -2.20 1.57 0.07
N THR A 83 -3.12 0.88 0.74
CA THR A 83 -3.52 -0.49 0.39
C THR A 83 -4.20 -0.53 -0.97
N GLN A 84 -4.99 0.48 -1.32
CA GLN A 84 -5.53 0.66 -2.68
C GLN A 84 -4.41 0.95 -3.69
N THR A 85 -3.38 1.72 -3.31
CA THR A 85 -2.22 1.98 -4.15
C THR A 85 -1.47 0.70 -4.53
N LEU A 86 -1.30 -0.22 -3.59
CA LEU A 86 -0.72 -1.55 -3.84
C LEU A 86 -1.50 -2.39 -4.86
N ASN A 87 -2.63 -1.88 -5.35
CA ASN A 87 -3.54 -2.48 -6.30
C ASN A 87 -3.60 -1.70 -7.63
N SER A 88 -2.67 -0.76 -7.87
CA SER A 88 -2.58 0.04 -9.11
C SER A 88 -2.67 -0.81 -10.39
N ASN A 89 -3.50 -0.32 -11.31
CA ASN A 89 -3.81 -0.90 -12.61
C ASN A 89 -2.62 -0.84 -13.60
N ASP A 90 -1.93 0.29 -13.66
CA ASP A 90 -0.89 0.55 -14.66
C ASP A 90 0.39 -0.26 -14.44
N LEU A 91 0.60 -0.75 -13.22
CA LEU A 91 1.83 -1.41 -12.79
C LEU A 91 1.55 -2.81 -12.21
N LYS A 92 0.61 -3.55 -12.80
CA LYS A 92 0.20 -4.89 -12.35
C LYS A 92 1.31 -5.93 -12.15
N ASP A 93 2.37 -5.85 -12.96
CA ASP A 93 3.51 -6.79 -12.94
C ASP A 93 4.68 -6.28 -12.08
N PHE A 94 4.61 -5.04 -11.60
CA PHE A 94 5.68 -4.43 -10.81
C PHE A 94 5.70 -5.03 -9.40
N LYS A 95 6.86 -5.61 -9.03
CA LYS A 95 7.19 -6.02 -7.64
C LYS A 95 6.10 -6.88 -6.99
N VAL A 96 5.56 -7.84 -7.76
CA VAL A 96 4.41 -8.68 -7.36
C VAL A 96 4.67 -9.38 -6.02
N ASN A 97 5.85 -9.97 -5.83
CA ASN A 97 6.18 -10.68 -4.59
C ASN A 97 6.24 -9.74 -3.39
N GLU A 98 6.92 -8.61 -3.53
CA GLU A 98 7.05 -7.62 -2.46
C GLU A 98 5.70 -7.00 -2.07
N ARG A 99 4.81 -6.78 -3.06
CA ARG A 99 3.42 -6.34 -2.81
C ARG A 99 2.62 -7.41 -2.07
N ILE A 100 2.70 -8.68 -2.47
CA ILE A 100 2.03 -9.78 -1.76
C ILE A 100 2.52 -9.88 -0.32
N GLU A 101 3.84 -9.80 -0.09
CA GLU A 101 4.40 -9.82 1.26
C GLU A 101 3.92 -8.65 2.11
N LEU A 102 3.82 -7.46 1.52
CA LEU A 102 3.33 -6.28 2.22
C LEU A 102 1.83 -6.41 2.56
N TYR A 103 0.99 -6.97 1.67
CA TYR A 103 -0.40 -7.31 2.01
C TYR A 103 -0.48 -8.29 3.18
N LEU A 104 0.33 -9.35 3.15
CA LEU A 104 0.39 -10.32 4.24
C LEU A 104 0.76 -9.65 5.57
N HIS A 105 1.73 -8.72 5.53
CA HIS A 105 2.10 -7.92 6.70
C HIS A 105 0.97 -7.00 7.17
N LEU A 106 0.29 -6.32 6.24
CA LEU A 106 -0.86 -5.47 6.57
C LEU A 106 -1.98 -6.24 7.26
N PHE A 107 -2.28 -7.47 6.81
CA PHE A 107 -3.27 -8.34 7.46
C PHE A 107 -2.88 -8.81 8.88
N GLU A 108 -1.63 -8.59 9.31
CA GLU A 108 -1.17 -8.87 10.67
C GLU A 108 -1.34 -7.66 11.60
N ILE A 109 -1.52 -6.45 11.04
CA ILE A 109 -1.79 -5.24 11.81
C ILE A 109 -3.23 -5.33 12.33
N GLN A 110 -3.39 -5.48 13.65
CA GLN A 110 -4.70 -5.57 14.29
C GLN A 110 -5.41 -4.21 14.26
N ARG A 111 -6.24 -4.00 13.23
CA ARG A 111 -7.07 -2.80 13.07
C ARG A 111 -8.50 -3.20 12.78
N THR A 112 -9.46 -2.60 13.48
CA THR A 112 -10.90 -2.83 13.24
C THR A 112 -11.55 -1.67 12.50
N ASP A 113 -10.80 -0.61 12.25
CA ASP A 113 -11.21 0.65 11.64
C ASP A 113 -10.80 0.78 10.16
N VAL A 114 -10.27 -0.30 9.56
CA VAL A 114 -9.95 -0.38 8.12
C VAL A 114 -10.36 -1.74 7.56
N ASP A 115 -11.01 -1.76 6.39
CA ASP A 115 -11.33 -2.99 5.66
C ASP A 115 -10.23 -3.33 4.65
N LEU A 116 -9.11 -3.86 5.15
CA LEU A 116 -7.97 -4.29 4.32
C LEU A 116 -8.35 -5.40 3.33
N TYR A 117 -9.30 -6.25 3.70
CA TYR A 117 -9.77 -7.32 2.83
C TYR A 117 -10.56 -6.71 1.66
N GLY A 118 -11.51 -5.82 1.94
CA GLY A 118 -12.22 -5.05 0.92
C GLY A 118 -11.26 -4.32 -0.03
N ALA A 119 -10.30 -3.57 0.51
CA ALA A 119 -9.31 -2.86 -0.29
C ALA A 119 -8.49 -3.79 -1.21
N PHE A 120 -8.11 -4.98 -0.72
CA PHE A 120 -7.47 -6.00 -1.55
C PHE A 120 -8.42 -6.54 -2.63
N TYR A 121 -9.63 -6.95 -2.26
CA TYR A 121 -10.59 -7.64 -3.13
C TYR A 121 -11.13 -6.74 -4.24
N TYR A 122 -11.59 -5.52 -3.92
CA TYR A 122 -12.27 -4.64 -4.90
C TYR A 122 -11.30 -4.01 -5.90
N GLY A 123 -10.03 -3.86 -5.54
CA GLY A 123 -9.01 -3.21 -6.37
C GLY A 123 -7.99 -4.16 -6.98
N ARG A 124 -8.15 -5.49 -6.87
CA ARG A 124 -7.06 -6.43 -7.19
C ARG A 124 -6.66 -6.39 -8.67
N ASN A 125 -5.64 -5.60 -8.98
CA ASN A 125 -5.01 -5.55 -10.30
C ASN A 125 -3.58 -6.11 -10.31
N ILE A 126 -3.11 -6.70 -9.21
CA ILE A 126 -1.83 -7.40 -9.18
C ILE A 126 -1.91 -8.65 -10.07
N ASN A 127 -0.90 -8.84 -10.93
CA ASN A 127 -0.77 -10.07 -11.69
C ASN A 127 -0.21 -11.22 -10.83
N LEU A 128 -1.10 -11.83 -10.05
CA LEU A 128 -0.75 -12.91 -9.11
C LEU A 128 -0.11 -14.13 -9.78
N SER A 129 -0.26 -14.33 -11.09
CA SER A 129 0.40 -15.44 -11.79
C SER A 129 1.92 -15.31 -11.84
N LEU A 130 2.47 -14.11 -11.57
CA LEU A 130 3.90 -13.86 -11.45
C LEU A 130 4.42 -14.05 -10.01
N GLY A 131 3.51 -14.33 -9.07
CA GLY A 131 3.83 -14.49 -7.66
C GLY A 131 4.58 -15.80 -7.37
N ASN A 132 5.43 -15.77 -6.36
CA ASN A 132 6.06 -16.95 -5.79
C ASN A 132 4.98 -17.84 -5.15
N ASN A 133 5.05 -19.14 -5.42
CA ASN A 133 4.04 -20.10 -4.98
C ASN A 133 3.85 -20.13 -3.46
N ASP A 134 4.91 -20.00 -2.66
CA ASP A 134 4.80 -20.01 -1.19
C ASP A 134 4.07 -18.76 -0.67
N LEU A 135 4.32 -17.61 -1.31
CA LEU A 135 3.59 -16.37 -1.02
C LEU A 135 2.11 -16.49 -1.41
N LEU A 136 1.82 -17.09 -2.57
CA LEU A 136 0.44 -17.30 -3.02
C LEU A 136 -0.33 -18.27 -2.11
N ILE A 137 0.33 -19.32 -1.60
CA ILE A 137 -0.28 -20.23 -0.61
C ILE A 137 -0.63 -19.47 0.66
N ARG A 138 0.29 -18.66 1.19
CA ARG A 138 0.05 -17.84 2.38
C ARG A 138 -1.09 -16.86 2.16
N LEU A 139 -1.12 -16.21 0.99
CA LEU A 139 -2.16 -15.25 0.62
C LEU A 139 -3.52 -15.94 0.49
N ALA A 140 -3.60 -17.07 -0.21
CA ALA A 140 -4.82 -17.87 -0.35
C ALA A 140 -5.38 -18.26 1.03
N ASN A 141 -4.54 -18.79 1.91
CA ASN A 141 -4.93 -19.19 3.26
C ASN A 141 -5.44 -17.98 4.08
N ARG A 142 -4.72 -16.85 4.01
CA ARG A 142 -5.08 -15.63 4.73
C ARG A 142 -6.42 -15.07 4.27
N LEU A 143 -6.71 -15.16 2.97
CA LEU A 143 -7.94 -14.69 2.35
C LEU A 143 -9.06 -15.74 2.33
N HIS A 144 -8.83 -16.92 2.93
CA HIS A 144 -9.77 -18.04 3.00
C HIS A 144 -10.18 -18.64 1.65
N TYR A 145 -9.28 -18.65 0.67
CA TYR A 145 -9.45 -19.44 -0.55
C TYR A 145 -9.11 -20.92 -0.31
N GLU A 146 -9.85 -21.82 -0.96
CA GLU A 146 -9.62 -23.26 -0.86
C GLU A 146 -8.27 -23.71 -1.47
N SER A 147 -7.74 -22.94 -2.42
CA SER A 147 -6.46 -23.21 -3.08
C SER A 147 -5.89 -21.97 -3.75
N VAL A 148 -4.61 -22.05 -4.17
CA VAL A 148 -3.98 -21.03 -5.02
C VAL A 148 -4.73 -20.89 -6.36
N GLU A 149 -5.20 -21.99 -6.94
CA GLU A 149 -5.97 -21.96 -8.19
C GLU A 149 -7.27 -21.16 -8.03
N CYS A 150 -7.98 -21.35 -6.91
CA CYS A 150 -9.18 -20.55 -6.58
C CYS A 150 -8.84 -19.06 -6.45
N LEU A 151 -7.71 -18.72 -5.80
CA LEU A 151 -7.24 -17.34 -5.68
C LEU A 151 -6.91 -16.72 -7.05
N LEU A 152 -6.25 -17.45 -7.95
CA LEU A 152 -5.89 -16.95 -9.28
C LEU A 152 -7.11 -16.80 -10.20
N ASN A 153 -8.16 -17.59 -9.97
CA ASN A 153 -9.37 -17.59 -10.79
C ASN A 153 -10.50 -16.72 -10.26
N SER A 154 -10.42 -16.24 -9.01
CA SER A 154 -11.36 -15.22 -8.56
C SER A 154 -11.15 -13.97 -9.40
N LYS A 155 -12.23 -13.32 -9.81
CA LYS A 155 -12.17 -11.98 -10.40
C LYS A 155 -12.50 -11.00 -9.29
#